data_AF-A0A9D1RH42-F1
#
_entry.id   AF-A0A9D1RH42-F1
#
_cell.length_a   1.000
_cell.length_b   1.000
_cell.length_c   1.000
_cell.angle_alpha   90.00
_cell.angle_beta   90.00
_cell.angle_gamma   90.00
#
_symmetry.space_group_name_H-M   'P 1'
#
loop_
_entity.id
_entity.type
_entity.pdbx_description
1 polymer ?
#
loop_
_entity_poly.entity_id
_entity_poly.type
_entity_poly.pdbx_seq_one_letter_code
_entity_poly.pdbx_strand_id
1 'polypeptide(L)'
;MDTVVFDAAYPVEVTYEVSTNAESWNAVSDSDWLTVKKDDGMFILTAVPNVLSEDSREAIVTLTVNDSICKNVTVTQNTLKIYVGGNEVNPATGGTLGKYWHNGEGVTVGDMSALSAVYLSRDGSLHLAGGASFGGAYWSEKTGLFNVLTHTFPEESTAGIYDIEIDESTGDVYLACSEGWPVTTEEGYTQTY
;
A
#
# COMPACT_ATOMS: atom_id res chain seq x y z
N MET A 1 -7.67 -24.08 14.51
CA MET A 1 -8.32 -23.79 13.23
C MET A 1 -7.25 -23.12 12.41
N ASP A 2 -6.91 -23.67 11.25
CA ASP A 2 -5.86 -23.08 10.42
C ASP A 2 -6.50 -22.01 9.54
N THR A 3 -5.82 -20.88 9.43
CA THR A 3 -6.29 -19.74 8.65
C THR A 3 -5.21 -19.33 7.67
N VAL A 4 -5.62 -19.04 6.43
CA VAL A 4 -4.80 -18.44 5.38
C VAL A 4 -5.40 -17.09 5.02
N VAL A 5 -4.55 -16.09 4.84
CA VAL A 5 -4.97 -14.78 4.33
C VAL A 5 -4.21 -14.51 3.03
N PHE A 6 -4.97 -14.26 1.96
CA PHE A 6 -4.46 -13.81 0.68
C PHE A 6 -4.66 -12.31 0.51
N ASP A 7 -3.69 -11.66 -0.12
CA ASP A 7 -3.89 -10.31 -0.64
C ASP A 7 -4.81 -10.32 -1.86
N ALA A 8 -5.35 -9.15 -2.17
CA ALA A 8 -6.33 -8.98 -3.23
C ALA A 8 -5.72 -9.10 -4.63
N ALA A 9 -4.55 -8.50 -4.84
CA ALA A 9 -3.80 -8.58 -6.08
C ALA A 9 -2.61 -9.51 -5.88
N TYR A 10 -2.23 -10.18 -6.97
CA TYR A 10 -1.19 -11.23 -7.06
C TYR A 10 -1.66 -12.62 -6.59
N PRO A 11 -1.56 -13.65 -7.45
CA PRO A 11 -1.70 -15.02 -6.99
C PRO A 11 -0.51 -15.32 -6.09
N VAL A 12 -0.75 -15.37 -4.78
CA VAL A 12 0.16 -16.02 -3.85
C VAL A 12 -0.25 -17.49 -3.82
N GLU A 13 0.74 -18.37 -3.79
CA GLU A 13 0.52 -19.80 -3.56
C GLU A 13 0.90 -20.12 -2.12
N VAL A 14 0.03 -20.85 -1.42
CA VAL A 14 0.34 -21.39 -0.10
C VAL A 14 0.35 -22.90 -0.18
N THR A 15 1.48 -23.48 0.19
CA THR A 15 1.70 -24.93 0.14
C THR A 15 1.55 -25.54 1.52
N TYR A 16 0.78 -26.62 1.59
CA TYR A 16 0.60 -27.43 2.79
C TYR A 16 1.13 -28.84 2.57
N GLU A 17 2.07 -29.25 3.42
CA GLU A 17 2.46 -30.65 3.51
C GLU A 17 1.38 -31.47 4.23
N VAL A 18 1.14 -32.67 3.71
CA VAL A 18 0.18 -33.63 4.25
C VAL A 18 0.94 -34.86 4.70
N SER A 19 1.03 -35.07 6.01
CA SER A 19 1.57 -36.29 6.59
C SER A 19 0.43 -37.17 7.07
N THR A 20 0.26 -38.34 6.43
CA THR A 20 -0.79 -39.31 6.77
C THR A 20 -0.35 -40.73 6.42
N ASN A 21 -0.80 -41.71 7.20
CA ASN A 21 -0.65 -43.14 6.91
C ASN A 21 -1.93 -43.75 6.30
N ALA A 22 -2.93 -42.92 5.99
CA ALA A 22 -4.17 -43.36 5.38
C ALA A 22 -4.00 -43.73 3.91
N GLU A 23 -4.83 -44.65 3.43
CA GLU A 23 -4.83 -45.09 2.02
C GLU A 23 -5.27 -43.99 1.06
N SER A 24 -6.09 -43.04 1.54
CA SER A 24 -6.55 -41.90 0.74
C SER A 24 -6.74 -40.64 1.57
N TRP A 25 -6.49 -39.51 0.93
CA TRP A 25 -6.84 -38.18 1.45
C TRP A 25 -7.25 -37.25 0.32
N ASN A 26 -8.05 -36.24 0.65
CA ASN A 26 -8.51 -35.24 -0.32
C ASN A 26 -8.65 -33.86 0.31
N ALA A 27 -8.40 -32.81 -0.48
CA ALA A 27 -8.58 -31.42 -0.10
C ALA A 27 -9.42 -30.72 -1.18
N VAL A 28 -10.50 -30.05 -0.79
CA VAL A 28 -11.44 -29.39 -1.71
C VAL A 28 -11.84 -28.05 -1.14
N SER A 29 -11.88 -27.02 -1.98
CA SER A 29 -12.48 -25.73 -1.61
C SER A 29 -13.98 -25.72 -1.93
N ASP A 30 -14.75 -25.03 -1.09
CA ASP A 30 -16.15 -24.71 -1.33
C ASP A 30 -16.37 -23.49 -2.26
N SER A 31 -15.30 -22.92 -2.81
CA SER A 31 -15.37 -21.70 -3.62
C SER A 31 -14.64 -21.80 -4.95
N ASP A 32 -15.10 -21.03 -5.93
CA ASP A 32 -14.58 -21.02 -7.31
C ASP A 32 -13.35 -20.11 -7.47
N TRP A 33 -13.21 -19.10 -6.62
CA TRP A 33 -12.06 -18.20 -6.61
C TRP A 33 -10.82 -18.81 -5.95
N LEU A 34 -10.94 -19.95 -5.27
CA LEU A 34 -9.84 -20.63 -4.61
C LEU A 34 -9.61 -22.01 -5.22
N THR A 35 -8.50 -22.17 -5.94
CA THR A 35 -8.10 -23.46 -6.49
C THR A 35 -7.29 -24.25 -5.48
N VAL A 36 -7.63 -25.53 -5.31
CA VAL A 36 -6.84 -26.51 -4.55
C VAL A 36 -6.19 -27.48 -5.52
N LYS A 37 -4.87 -27.39 -5.70
CA LYS A 37 -4.11 -28.34 -6.52
C LYS A 37 -3.41 -29.34 -5.61
N LYS A 38 -3.73 -30.62 -5.77
CA LYS A 38 -3.03 -31.70 -5.08
C LYS A 38 -1.75 -32.07 -5.83
N ASP A 39 -0.71 -32.33 -5.07
CA ASP A 39 0.52 -32.97 -5.54
C ASP A 39 0.95 -34.01 -4.48
N ASP A 40 1.83 -34.94 -4.81
CA ASP A 40 2.16 -36.04 -3.92
C ASP A 40 2.59 -35.56 -2.52
N GLY A 41 1.85 -35.95 -1.48
CA GLY A 41 2.08 -35.52 -0.10
C GLY A 41 1.80 -34.04 0.20
N MET A 42 1.18 -33.26 -0.69
CA MET A 42 0.87 -31.85 -0.44
C MET A 42 -0.34 -31.31 -1.20
N PHE A 43 -0.85 -30.15 -0.79
CA PHE A 43 -1.74 -29.36 -1.63
C PHE A 43 -1.33 -27.90 -1.66
N ILE A 44 -1.60 -27.26 -2.79
CA ILE A 44 -1.31 -25.86 -3.07
C ILE A 44 -2.63 -25.12 -3.20
N LEU A 45 -2.74 -24.02 -2.48
CA LEU A 45 -3.86 -23.08 -2.56
C LEU A 45 -3.47 -21.92 -3.45
N THR A 46 -4.28 -21.64 -4.47
CA THR A 46 -4.10 -20.51 -5.37
C THR A 46 -5.39 -19.69 -5.42
N ALA A 47 -5.32 -18.42 -5.00
CA ALA A 47 -6.46 -17.51 -5.06
C ALA A 47 -6.48 -16.73 -6.38
N VAL A 48 -7.64 -16.64 -7.02
CA VAL A 48 -7.92 -15.67 -8.07
C VAL A 48 -7.83 -14.27 -7.45
N PRO A 49 -7.34 -13.23 -8.15
CA PRO A 49 -7.33 -11.88 -7.61
C PRO A 49 -8.73 -11.36 -7.23
N ASN A 50 -8.82 -10.63 -6.13
CA ASN A 50 -10.02 -9.94 -5.65
C ASN A 50 -9.95 -8.43 -5.96
N VAL A 51 -9.90 -8.08 -7.25
CA VAL A 51 -9.64 -6.69 -7.71
C VAL A 51 -10.89 -5.91 -8.11
N LEU A 52 -12.06 -6.58 -8.12
CA LEU A 52 -13.34 -5.99 -8.55
C LEU A 52 -14.37 -5.89 -7.42
N SER A 53 -14.15 -6.58 -6.30
CA SER A 53 -15.02 -6.54 -5.12
C SER A 53 -14.55 -5.44 -4.18
N GLU A 54 -15.49 -4.76 -3.53
CA GLU A 54 -15.19 -3.86 -2.41
C GLU A 54 -15.03 -4.65 -1.09
N ASP A 55 -15.58 -5.87 -1.03
CA ASP A 55 -15.56 -6.73 0.16
C ASP A 55 -14.44 -7.77 0.11
N SER A 56 -13.96 -8.14 1.31
CA SER A 56 -13.20 -9.38 1.50
C SER A 56 -14.09 -10.60 1.26
N ARG A 57 -13.47 -11.73 0.94
CA ARG A 57 -14.17 -12.99 0.71
C ARG A 57 -13.55 -14.13 1.48
N GLU A 58 -14.37 -15.13 1.79
CA GLU A 58 -13.99 -16.30 2.57
C GLU A 58 -14.32 -17.59 1.80
N ALA A 59 -13.48 -18.60 1.98
CA ALA A 59 -13.66 -19.96 1.51
C ALA A 59 -13.19 -20.94 2.59
N ILE A 60 -13.74 -22.14 2.58
CA ILE A 60 -13.33 -23.25 3.43
C ILE A 60 -12.70 -24.32 2.54
N VAL A 61 -11.48 -24.72 2.89
CA VAL A 61 -10.85 -25.91 2.35
C VAL A 61 -11.07 -27.07 3.32
N THR A 62 -11.81 -28.08 2.89
CA THR A 62 -12.09 -29.28 3.67
C THR A 62 -11.10 -30.37 3.31
N LEU A 63 -10.32 -30.80 4.29
CA LEU A 63 -9.45 -31.96 4.23
C LEU A 63 -10.20 -33.19 4.75
N THR A 64 -10.22 -34.24 3.94
CA THR A 64 -10.80 -35.54 4.26
C THR A 64 -9.74 -36.62 4.21
N VAL A 65 -9.85 -37.60 5.09
CA VAL A 65 -8.98 -38.78 5.16
C VAL A 65 -9.89 -39.99 5.26
N ASN A 66 -9.78 -40.94 4.33
CA ASN A 66 -10.70 -42.08 4.21
C ASN A 66 -12.18 -41.66 4.33
N ASP A 67 -12.58 -40.67 3.54
CA ASP A 67 -13.93 -40.08 3.47
C ASP A 67 -14.45 -39.40 4.75
N SER A 68 -13.61 -39.25 5.78
CA SER A 68 -13.94 -38.53 7.00
C SER A 68 -13.28 -37.16 7.03
N ILE A 69 -14.03 -36.11 7.36
CA ILE A 69 -13.47 -34.77 7.56
C ILE A 69 -12.50 -34.83 8.73
N CYS A 70 -11.25 -34.48 8.49
CA CYS A 70 -10.24 -34.39 9.53
C CYS A 70 -9.89 -32.95 9.88
N LYS A 71 -9.98 -32.02 8.92
CA LYS A 71 -9.60 -30.63 9.11
C LYS A 71 -10.33 -29.70 8.15
N ASN A 72 -10.64 -28.49 8.62
CA ASN A 72 -11.01 -27.36 7.78
C ASN A 72 -9.93 -26.28 7.89
N VAL A 73 -9.61 -25.66 6.76
CA VAL A 73 -8.77 -24.46 6.67
C VAL A 73 -9.67 -23.32 6.20
N THR A 74 -9.75 -22.26 6.99
CA THR A 74 -10.45 -21.05 6.59
C THR A 74 -9.50 -20.20 5.76
N VAL A 75 -9.94 -19.77 4.59
CA VAL A 75 -9.15 -18.95 3.67
C VAL A 75 -9.88 -17.65 3.45
N THR A 76 -9.27 -16.55 3.86
CA THR A 76 -9.79 -15.20 3.63
C THR A 76 -8.95 -14.53 2.55
N GLN A 77 -9.57 -13.78 1.66
CA GLN A 77 -8.88 -12.90 0.73
C GLN A 77 -9.33 -11.46 0.96
N ASN A 78 -8.36 -10.58 1.12
CA ASN A 78 -8.60 -9.15 1.29
C ASN A 78 -9.17 -8.51 0.02
N THR A 79 -9.76 -7.33 0.17
CA THR A 79 -10.15 -6.45 -0.95
C THR A 79 -8.95 -5.66 -1.46
N LEU A 80 -8.99 -5.23 -2.71
CA LEU A 80 -7.95 -4.39 -3.28
C LEU A 80 -7.94 -3.04 -2.58
N LYS A 81 -6.75 -2.63 -2.12
CA LYS A 81 -6.53 -1.30 -1.58
C LYS A 81 -5.93 -0.42 -2.67
N ILE A 82 -6.66 0.61 -3.07
CA ILE A 82 -6.19 1.61 -4.04
C ILE A 82 -5.97 2.91 -3.30
N TYR A 83 -4.72 3.39 -3.35
CA TYR A 83 -4.34 4.69 -2.83
C TYR A 83 -4.03 5.63 -3.99
N VAL A 84 -4.62 6.82 -3.95
CA VAL A 84 -4.35 7.89 -4.91
C VAL A 84 -3.90 9.11 -4.14
N GLY A 85 -2.76 9.69 -4.50
CA GLY A 85 -2.29 10.95 -3.97
C GLY A 85 -2.65 12.10 -4.89
N GLY A 86 -2.98 13.26 -4.34
CA GLY A 86 -3.25 14.45 -5.13
C GLY A 86 -3.65 15.65 -4.28
N ASN A 87 -4.40 16.55 -4.88
CA ASN A 87 -4.63 17.87 -4.33
C ASN A 87 -6.09 18.28 -4.49
N GLU A 88 -6.61 19.00 -3.50
CA GLU A 88 -7.93 19.64 -3.54
C GLU A 88 -7.81 21.14 -3.26
N VAL A 89 -8.73 21.94 -3.78
CA VAL A 89 -8.80 23.37 -3.43
C VAL A 89 -9.37 23.52 -2.02
N ASN A 90 -8.66 24.22 -1.14
CA ASN A 90 -9.17 24.62 0.16
C ASN A 90 -10.33 25.60 -0.01
N PRO A 91 -11.58 25.26 0.35
CA PRO A 91 -12.70 26.17 0.17
C PRO A 91 -12.63 27.42 1.07
N ALA A 92 -11.86 27.37 2.17
CA ALA A 92 -11.73 28.46 3.12
C ALA A 92 -10.69 29.51 2.67
N THR A 93 -9.60 29.07 2.03
CA THR A 93 -8.47 29.93 1.66
C THR A 93 -8.29 30.10 0.15
N GLY A 94 -8.92 29.25 -0.66
CA GLY A 94 -8.65 29.14 -2.10
C GLY A 94 -7.30 28.52 -2.45
N GLY A 95 -6.50 28.13 -1.45
CA GLY A 95 -5.21 27.47 -1.64
C GLY A 95 -5.32 25.97 -1.95
N THR A 96 -4.20 25.26 -1.96
CA THR A 96 -4.14 23.83 -2.22
C THR A 96 -4.03 23.02 -0.92
N LEU A 97 -4.71 21.88 -0.85
CA LEU A 97 -4.62 20.89 0.23
C LEU A 97 -4.11 19.56 -0.34
N GLY A 98 -3.02 19.07 0.22
CA GLY A 98 -2.55 17.71 0.01
C GLY A 98 -3.57 16.70 0.55
N LYS A 99 -3.98 15.78 -0.31
CA LYS A 99 -5.02 14.80 -0.01
C LYS A 99 -4.66 13.46 -0.63
N TYR A 100 -5.00 12.39 0.07
CA TYR A 100 -5.02 11.07 -0.54
C TYR A 100 -6.43 10.50 -0.51
N TRP A 101 -6.72 9.57 -1.40
CA TRP A 101 -7.96 8.80 -1.41
C TRP A 101 -7.63 7.33 -1.21
N HIS A 102 -8.38 6.65 -0.35
CA HIS A 102 -8.37 5.21 -0.23
C HIS A 102 -9.74 4.68 -0.64
N ASN A 103 -9.80 3.85 -1.69
CA ASN A 103 -11.07 3.27 -2.19
C ASN A 103 -12.21 4.31 -2.36
N GLY A 104 -11.86 5.51 -2.85
CA GLY A 104 -12.81 6.61 -3.09
C GLY A 104 -13.04 7.56 -1.91
N GLU A 105 -12.65 7.20 -0.69
CA GLU A 105 -12.76 8.06 0.48
C GLU A 105 -11.52 8.94 0.63
N GLY A 106 -11.72 10.26 0.65
CA GLY A 106 -10.63 11.24 0.66
C GLY A 106 -10.23 11.70 2.07
N VAL A 107 -8.93 11.71 2.36
CA VAL A 107 -8.35 12.09 3.65
C VAL A 107 -7.33 13.22 3.46
N THR A 108 -7.56 14.34 4.14
CA THR A 108 -6.63 15.49 4.15
C THR A 108 -5.42 15.21 5.03
N VAL A 109 -4.22 15.56 4.53
CA VAL A 109 -2.94 15.23 5.19
C VAL A 109 -2.37 16.46 5.89
N GLY A 110 -2.92 16.78 7.07
CA GLY A 110 -2.45 17.89 7.89
C GLY A 110 -2.35 19.22 7.11
N ASP A 111 -1.22 19.92 7.26
CA ASP A 111 -0.94 21.20 6.59
C ASP A 111 -0.13 21.04 5.28
N MET A 112 -0.10 19.83 4.70
CA MET A 112 0.55 19.61 3.41
C MET A 112 -0.20 20.42 2.34
N SER A 113 0.50 21.30 1.62
CA SER A 113 -0.08 22.17 0.61
C SER A 113 -0.07 21.55 -0.77
N ALA A 114 0.79 20.58 -1.02
CA ALA A 114 0.77 19.77 -2.22
C ALA A 114 1.21 18.33 -1.93
N LEU A 115 0.48 17.34 -2.41
CA LEU A 115 0.91 15.93 -2.40
C LEU A 115 1.31 15.51 -3.80
N SER A 116 2.49 14.92 -3.93
CA SER A 116 3.12 14.54 -5.20
C SER A 116 3.55 13.08 -5.25
N ALA A 117 3.79 12.45 -4.09
CA ALA A 117 4.26 11.07 -4.03
C ALA A 117 3.51 10.25 -2.96
N VAL A 118 3.28 8.97 -3.29
CA VAL A 118 2.63 7.97 -2.44
C VAL A 118 3.44 6.69 -2.48
N TYR A 119 3.71 6.12 -1.32
CA TYR A 119 4.34 4.80 -1.18
C TYR A 119 3.57 3.99 -0.14
N LEU A 120 3.30 2.73 -0.46
CA LEU A 120 2.62 1.78 0.43
C LEU A 120 3.61 0.66 0.77
N SER A 121 3.99 0.58 2.05
CA SER A 121 4.90 -0.46 2.54
C SER A 121 4.23 -1.84 2.53
N ARG A 122 5.03 -2.92 2.48
CA ARG A 122 4.49 -4.30 2.52
C ARG A 122 3.69 -4.62 3.78
N ASP A 123 3.98 -3.94 4.88
CA ASP A 123 3.21 -4.08 6.12
C ASP A 123 1.88 -3.29 6.11
N GLY A 124 1.58 -2.60 5.01
CA GLY A 124 0.38 -1.79 4.81
C GLY A 124 0.51 -0.34 5.28
N SER A 125 1.69 0.10 5.75
CA SER A 125 1.89 1.50 6.16
C SER A 125 1.87 2.44 4.97
N LEU A 126 1.07 3.51 5.04
CA LEU A 126 1.03 4.56 4.03
C LEU A 126 2.06 5.66 4.30
N HIS A 127 2.82 6.01 3.26
CA HIS A 127 3.84 7.06 3.25
C HIS A 127 3.51 8.05 2.14
N LEU A 128 3.51 9.34 2.48
CA LEU A 128 3.12 10.42 1.58
C LEU A 128 4.21 11.49 1.60
N ALA A 129 4.45 12.09 0.44
CA ALA A 129 5.36 13.22 0.36
C ALA A 129 4.88 14.28 -0.62
N GLY A 130 5.35 15.51 -0.39
CA GLY A 130 5.10 16.64 -1.26
C GLY A 130 5.58 17.96 -0.69
N GLY A 131 4.81 19.02 -0.92
CA GLY A 131 5.10 20.38 -0.46
C GLY A 131 4.26 20.78 0.76
N ALA A 132 4.87 21.57 1.64
CA ALA A 132 4.23 22.38 2.66
C ALA A 132 4.61 23.85 2.44
N SER A 133 4.04 24.75 3.24
CA SER A 133 4.20 26.21 3.10
C SER A 133 5.66 26.69 3.01
N PHE A 134 6.63 25.93 3.54
CA PHE A 134 8.04 26.32 3.57
C PHE A 134 9.01 25.20 3.16
N GLY A 135 8.59 24.27 2.28
CA GLY A 135 9.47 23.26 1.70
C GLY A 135 8.86 21.87 1.57
N GLY A 136 9.71 20.86 1.50
CA GLY A 136 9.31 19.46 1.36
C GLY A 136 8.74 18.91 2.67
N ALA A 137 7.62 18.20 2.56
CA ALA A 137 6.95 17.54 3.67
C ALA A 137 6.80 16.04 3.41
N TYR A 138 6.96 15.27 4.48
CA TYR A 138 6.75 13.83 4.53
C TYR A 138 5.72 13.52 5.61
N TRP A 139 4.86 12.53 5.36
CA TRP A 139 3.89 12.04 6.31
C TRP A 139 3.84 10.52 6.29
N SER A 140 3.64 9.90 7.45
CA SER A 140 3.22 8.51 7.52
C SER A 140 2.19 8.31 8.62
N GLU A 141 1.39 7.24 8.54
CA GLU A 141 0.44 6.88 9.59
C GLU A 141 1.11 6.67 10.96
N LYS A 142 2.35 6.17 10.95
CA LYS A 142 3.11 5.87 12.17
C LYS A 142 3.72 7.11 12.82
N THR A 143 4.18 8.06 12.01
CA THR A 143 4.97 9.21 12.49
C THR A 143 4.22 10.54 12.45
N GLY A 144 3.09 10.61 11.74
CA GLY A 144 2.45 11.87 11.41
C GLY A 144 3.26 12.72 10.43
N LEU A 145 2.94 14.02 10.37
CA LEU A 145 3.55 14.99 9.45
C LEU A 145 4.90 15.47 9.97
N PHE A 146 5.92 15.47 9.11
CA PHE A 146 7.23 16.03 9.35
C PHE A 146 7.69 16.86 8.15
N ASN A 147 8.17 18.09 8.41
CA ASN A 147 8.78 18.92 7.38
C ASN A 147 10.24 18.52 7.23
N VAL A 148 10.57 17.90 6.09
CA VAL A 148 11.90 17.30 5.84
C VAL A 148 12.93 18.36 5.49
N LEU A 149 12.49 19.43 4.82
CA LEU A 149 13.35 20.52 4.36
C LEU A 149 13.00 21.79 5.13
N THR A 150 13.33 21.83 6.43
CA THR A 150 13.04 23.00 7.29
C THR A 150 14.16 23.99 7.45
N HIS A 151 15.39 23.66 7.02
CA HIS A 151 16.53 24.52 7.31
C HIS A 151 17.68 24.28 6.34
N THR A 152 17.80 25.11 5.30
CA THR A 152 19.13 25.46 4.76
C THR A 152 19.14 26.65 3.81
N PHE A 153 17.99 27.09 3.30
CA PHE A 153 17.96 28.16 2.29
C PHE A 153 17.51 29.50 2.88
N PRO A 154 18.16 30.61 2.52
CA PRO A 154 17.72 31.94 2.92
C PRO A 154 16.32 32.21 2.35
N GLU A 155 15.35 32.27 3.26
CA GLU A 155 13.99 32.83 3.24
C GLU A 155 13.02 32.62 2.07
N GLU A 156 13.39 32.13 0.87
CA GLU A 156 12.43 32.10 -0.27
C GLU A 156 12.47 30.88 -1.19
N SER A 157 13.21 29.80 -0.90
CA SER A 157 13.21 28.61 -1.77
C SER A 157 12.09 27.63 -1.43
N THR A 158 11.16 27.38 -2.35
CA THR A 158 10.20 26.27 -2.25
C THR A 158 10.85 24.99 -2.78
N ALA A 159 11.36 24.14 -1.89
CA ALA A 159 11.80 22.80 -2.27
C ALA A 159 10.58 21.86 -2.33
N GLY A 160 10.35 21.22 -3.47
CA GLY A 160 9.27 20.23 -3.63
C GLY A 160 9.83 18.82 -3.59
N ILE A 161 9.15 17.90 -2.92
CA ILE A 161 9.39 16.46 -3.08
C ILE A 161 8.54 15.99 -4.26
N TYR A 162 9.07 15.10 -5.11
CA TYR A 162 8.35 14.53 -6.25
C TYR A 162 8.22 13.02 -6.19
N ASP A 163 9.09 12.36 -5.43
CA ASP A 163 9.10 10.92 -5.33
C ASP A 163 9.57 10.48 -3.94
N ILE A 164 9.16 9.29 -3.55
CA ILE A 164 9.49 8.68 -2.27
C ILE A 164 9.73 7.18 -2.44
N GLU A 165 10.81 6.71 -1.83
CA GLU A 165 11.13 5.28 -1.69
C GLU A 165 11.44 4.97 -0.23
N ILE A 166 11.01 3.80 0.25
CA ILE A 166 11.29 3.33 1.60
C ILE A 166 12.11 2.05 1.50
N ASP A 167 13.29 2.02 2.11
CA ASP A 167 13.98 0.75 2.36
C ASP A 167 13.34 0.07 3.56
N GLU A 168 12.39 -0.83 3.29
CA GLU A 168 11.63 -1.52 4.34
C GLU A 168 12.50 -2.43 5.23
N SER A 169 13.74 -2.74 4.84
CA SER A 169 14.64 -3.54 5.67
C SER A 169 15.32 -2.74 6.78
N THR A 170 15.51 -1.43 6.56
CA THR A 170 16.17 -0.50 7.49
C THR A 170 15.20 0.52 8.09
N GLY A 171 14.10 0.80 7.39
CA GLY A 171 13.17 1.88 7.67
C GLY A 171 13.63 3.24 7.12
N ASP A 172 14.70 3.28 6.33
CA ASP A 172 15.21 4.52 5.76
C ASP A 172 14.30 5.08 4.66
N VAL A 173 14.17 6.41 4.64
CA VAL A 173 13.31 7.14 3.70
C VAL A 173 14.18 7.92 2.72
N TYR A 174 13.97 7.67 1.42
CA TYR A 174 14.64 8.37 0.33
C TYR A 174 13.65 9.25 -0.41
N LEU A 175 14.03 10.49 -0.68
CA LEU A 175 13.16 11.49 -1.28
C LEU A 175 13.86 12.12 -2.48
N ALA A 176 13.18 12.16 -3.62
CA ALA A 176 13.61 12.95 -4.76
C ALA A 176 13.00 14.36 -4.63
N CYS A 177 13.85 15.38 -4.55
CA CYS A 177 13.41 16.77 -4.39
C CYS A 177 14.01 17.70 -5.46
N SER A 178 13.31 18.80 -5.75
CA SER A 178 13.93 19.98 -6.36
C SER A 178 14.38 20.94 -5.28
N GLU A 179 15.54 21.56 -5.53
CA GLU A 179 15.89 22.80 -4.85
C GLU A 179 15.07 23.93 -5.48
N GLY A 180 14.42 24.75 -4.63
CA GLY A 180 13.77 25.96 -5.11
C GLY A 180 14.84 26.93 -5.63
N TRP A 181 14.53 27.66 -6.70
CA TRP A 181 15.44 28.69 -7.20
C TRP A 181 15.69 29.73 -6.12
N PRO A 182 16.95 30.15 -5.85
CA PRO A 182 17.19 31.27 -4.96
C PRO A 182 16.53 32.50 -5.58
N VAL A 183 15.58 33.11 -4.87
CA VAL A 183 15.04 34.41 -5.27
C VAL A 183 16.10 35.46 -4.94
N THR A 184 17.08 35.62 -5.81
CA THR A 184 18.04 36.73 -5.69
C THR A 184 17.33 38.01 -6.14
N THR A 185 17.04 38.89 -5.19
CA THR A 185 16.31 40.15 -5.42
C THR A 185 17.09 41.23 -6.18
N GLU A 186 18.26 40.95 -6.77
CA GLU A 186 19.09 42.02 -7.37
C GLU A 186 19.72 41.79 -8.76
N GLU A 187 19.82 40.57 -9.31
CA GLU A 187 20.31 40.41 -10.69
C GLU A 187 19.43 39.46 -11.51
N GLY A 188 18.73 40.05 -12.49
CA GLY A 188 17.72 39.38 -13.30
C GLY A 188 18.27 38.25 -14.16
N TYR A 189 17.79 37.03 -13.89
CA TYR A 189 17.84 35.94 -14.84
C TYR A 189 16.59 35.97 -15.71
N THR A 190 16.75 36.10 -17.02
CA THR A 190 15.68 35.85 -17.99
C THR A 190 15.64 34.37 -18.34
N GLN A 191 14.53 33.71 -18.00
CA GLN A 191 14.21 32.38 -18.50
C GLN A 191 13.82 32.50 -19.98
N THR A 192 14.65 31.97 -20.89
CA THR A 192 14.25 31.74 -22.28
C THR A 192 13.55 30.39 -22.37
N TYR A 193 12.28 30.43 -22.77
CA TYR A 193 11.46 29.27 -23.16
C TYR A 193 11.93 28.68 -24.49
#